data_AF-A0A966P7E3-F1
#
_entry.id   AF-A0A966P7E3-F1
#
_cell.length_a   1.000
_cell.length_b   1.000
_cell.length_c   1.000
_cell.angle_alpha   90.00
_cell.angle_beta   90.00
_cell.angle_gamma   90.00
#
_symmetry.space_group_name_H-M   'P 1'
#
loop_
_entity.id
_entity.type
_entity.pdbx_description
1 polymer ?
#
loop_
_entity_poly.entity_id
_entity_poly.type
_entity_poly.pdbx_seq_one_letter_code
_entity_poly.pdbx_strand_id
1 'polypeptide(L)'
;MKIGIITWLESAEFEDLVLQALLTQGISRVELEYRALSIDSLVRFLADKPATDSRFILIHDGDEITSTLERELRRFPGAIRMAIEPAIGDVAVEIERTVNRALREFETIPVPRKSVQCLKNLVVVTGSTGAPGTTTITLNLGNELSRLKPVALIDLHPHRRDLAFLLGAKRSSESVRLSDNLSISGELSEESSALQLVDAGPIPNLESAFSDRRAPARNYVDLLERAETLIFLMTPDNNHMFELESILASLDAGRITARAIFILNQTGNTRRERSIQKRFSARVGRYEWQHLPFDRDSLDRAKSAYSALLDVAPRSKLRKSIGEVANRLFE
;
A
#
# COMPACT_ATOMS: atom_id res chain seq x y z
N MET A 1 28.98 7.57 13.90
CA MET A 1 28.70 8.32 12.65
C MET A 1 28.67 9.79 13.00
N LYS A 2 29.45 10.60 12.28
CA LYS A 2 29.30 12.05 12.27
C LYS A 2 28.20 12.40 11.27
N ILE A 3 27.32 13.33 11.61
CA ILE A 3 26.23 13.79 10.77
C ILE A 3 26.58 15.20 10.28
N GLY A 4 26.48 15.44 8.98
CA GLY A 4 26.72 16.77 8.43
C GLY A 4 25.56 17.72 8.66
N ILE A 5 25.82 19.01 8.88
CA ILE A 5 24.84 20.09 8.76
C ILE A 5 25.09 20.83 7.45
N ILE A 6 24.03 21.06 6.71
CA ILE A 6 23.96 22.01 5.62
C ILE A 6 22.91 23.05 5.98
N THR A 7 23.24 24.33 5.89
CA THR A 7 22.31 25.43 6.13
C THR A 7 22.00 26.16 4.83
N TRP A 8 20.75 26.56 4.65
CA TRP A 8 20.31 27.51 3.63
C TRP A 8 19.31 28.45 4.30
N LEU A 9 19.82 29.52 4.91
CA LEU A 9 19.05 30.47 5.69
C LEU A 9 19.23 31.87 5.11
N GLU A 10 18.15 32.64 5.02
CA GLU A 10 18.18 34.02 4.49
C GLU A 10 18.87 34.98 5.45
N SER A 11 18.69 34.79 6.77
CA SER A 11 19.29 35.64 7.80
C SER A 11 20.60 35.06 8.34
N ALA A 12 21.70 35.78 8.13
CA ALA A 12 23.02 35.41 8.65
C ALA A 12 23.07 35.42 10.20
N GLU A 13 22.37 36.37 10.84
CA GLU A 13 22.28 36.44 12.31
C GLU A 13 21.53 35.23 12.87
N PHE A 14 20.47 34.81 12.18
CA PHE A 14 19.71 33.61 12.56
C PHE A 14 20.52 32.33 12.33
N GLU A 15 21.23 32.25 11.20
CA GLU A 15 22.12 31.13 10.91
C GLU A 15 23.20 30.97 11.99
N ASP A 16 23.80 32.06 12.46
CA ASP A 16 24.81 32.00 13.52
C ASP A 16 24.21 31.51 14.86
N LEU A 17 22.97 31.91 15.19
CA LEU A 17 22.23 31.37 16.36
C LEU A 17 21.97 29.87 16.23
N VAL A 18 21.56 29.42 15.04
CA VAL A 18 21.32 28.01 14.74
C VAL A 18 22.60 27.20 14.90
N LEU A 19 23.71 27.67 14.33
CA LEU A 19 25.01 27.01 14.43
C LEU A 19 25.53 26.99 15.87
N GLN A 20 25.35 28.07 16.63
CA GLN A 20 25.73 28.13 18.03
C GLN A 20 24.96 27.12 18.88
N ALA A 21 23.65 26.99 18.68
CA ALA A 21 22.82 26.00 19.37
C ALA A 21 23.27 24.56 19.06
N LEU A 22 23.57 24.27 17.81
CA LEU A 22 23.95 22.93 17.34
C LEU A 22 25.35 22.50 17.78
N LEU A 23 26.32 23.40 17.69
CA LEU A 23 27.75 23.09 17.90
C LEU A 23 28.18 23.23 19.37
N THR A 24 27.51 24.09 20.15
CA THR A 24 27.99 24.45 21.51
C THR A 24 27.23 23.74 22.62
N GLN A 25 25.94 23.41 22.44
CA GLN A 25 25.06 23.05 23.56
C GLN A 25 24.54 21.61 23.64
N GLY A 26 24.77 20.68 22.70
CA GLY A 26 24.26 19.33 22.98
C GLY A 26 24.43 18.17 22.00
N ILE A 27 24.85 18.38 20.75
CA ILE A 27 24.88 17.26 19.79
C ILE A 27 26.31 16.89 19.41
N SER A 28 26.95 16.09 20.26
CA SER A 28 28.34 15.59 20.20
C SER A 28 28.75 14.84 18.90
N ARG A 29 27.87 14.78 17.88
CA ARG A 29 28.03 13.96 16.67
C ARG A 29 27.74 14.70 15.38
N VAL A 30 27.60 16.03 15.42
CA VAL A 30 27.20 16.82 14.26
C VAL A 30 28.30 17.82 13.89
N GLU A 31 28.61 17.97 12.60
CA GLU A 31 29.61 18.89 12.07
C GLU A 31 29.02 19.73 10.95
N LEU A 32 29.36 21.02 10.89
CA LEU A 32 28.96 21.89 9.78
C LEU A 32 29.73 21.49 8.51
N GLU A 33 29.02 21.04 7.48
CA GLU A 33 29.60 20.66 6.19
C GLU A 33 29.55 21.81 5.17
N TYR A 34 28.44 22.55 5.12
CA TYR A 34 28.27 23.62 4.12
C TYR A 34 27.28 24.70 4.55
N ARG A 35 27.61 25.96 4.28
CA ARG A 35 26.69 27.13 4.40
C ARG A 35 26.32 27.60 3.01
N ALA A 36 25.07 27.40 2.61
CA ALA A 36 24.57 27.83 1.32
C ALA A 36 24.02 29.26 1.40
N LEU A 37 24.65 30.17 0.66
CA LEU A 37 24.23 31.58 0.56
C LEU A 37 23.09 31.80 -0.45
N SER A 38 22.84 30.81 -1.30
CA SER A 38 21.74 30.81 -2.27
C SER A 38 21.33 29.39 -2.63
N ILE A 39 20.11 29.24 -3.14
CA ILE A 39 19.61 27.95 -3.60
C ILE A 39 20.47 27.35 -4.72
N ASP A 40 21.01 28.16 -5.63
CA ASP A 40 21.91 27.70 -6.70
C ASP A 40 23.22 27.15 -6.13
N SER A 41 23.75 27.76 -5.07
CA SER A 41 24.95 27.28 -4.39
C SER A 41 24.72 25.94 -3.69
N LEU A 42 23.54 25.77 -3.08
CA LEU A 42 23.13 24.51 -2.46
C LEU A 42 23.00 23.39 -3.50
N VAL A 43 22.32 23.66 -4.63
CA VAL A 43 22.14 22.69 -5.71
C VAL A 43 23.48 22.24 -6.29
N ARG A 44 24.41 23.18 -6.55
CA ARG A 44 25.76 22.84 -7.02
C ARG A 44 26.54 22.00 -6.02
N PHE A 45 26.50 22.36 -4.74
CA PHE A 45 27.15 21.60 -3.69
C PHE A 45 26.61 20.16 -3.59
N LEU A 46 25.29 19.98 -3.62
CA LEU A 46 24.65 18.66 -3.63
C LEU A 46 24.96 17.86 -4.90
N ALA A 47 25.14 18.55 -6.04
CA ALA A 47 25.49 17.91 -7.30
C ALA A 47 26.88 17.25 -7.23
N ASP A 48 27.85 17.97 -6.65
CA ASP A 48 29.25 17.57 -6.52
C ASP A 48 29.51 16.63 -5.33
N LYS A 49 28.62 16.63 -4.33
CA LYS A 49 28.75 15.76 -3.15
C LYS A 49 28.63 14.29 -3.58
N PRO A 50 29.59 13.41 -3.23
CA PRO A 50 29.50 11.99 -3.54
C PRO A 50 28.26 11.40 -2.85
N ALA A 51 27.53 10.54 -3.57
CA ALA A 51 26.38 9.81 -3.06
C ALA A 51 26.80 8.66 -2.11
N THR A 52 27.70 8.94 -1.19
CA THR A 52 28.09 8.06 -0.09
C THR A 52 27.01 8.04 1.00
N ASP A 53 27.01 7.00 1.84
CA ASP A 53 26.12 6.76 2.98
C ASP A 53 26.19 7.82 4.12
N SER A 54 26.72 9.01 3.82
CA SER A 54 26.91 10.10 4.76
C SER A 54 25.57 10.81 5.02
N ARG A 55 24.98 10.55 6.19
CA ARG A 55 23.78 11.22 6.72
C ARG A 55 24.07 12.70 6.99
N PHE A 56 23.24 13.60 6.46
CA PHE A 56 23.31 15.04 6.74
C PHE A 56 21.91 15.64 6.98
N ILE A 57 21.87 16.79 7.64
CA ILE A 57 20.66 17.58 7.94
C ILE A 57 20.72 18.86 7.12
N LEU A 58 19.70 19.11 6.30
CA LEU A 58 19.47 20.39 5.63
C LEU A 58 18.52 21.23 6.47
N ILE A 59 19.00 22.37 6.96
CA ILE A 59 18.22 23.37 7.69
C ILE A 59 17.93 24.53 6.75
N HIS A 60 16.65 24.89 6.59
CA HIS A 60 16.24 26.03 5.76
C HIS A 60 15.08 26.81 6.39
N ASP A 61 14.91 28.06 5.95
CA ASP A 61 13.83 28.98 6.34
C ASP A 61 12.89 29.31 5.17
N GLY A 62 13.13 28.76 3.99
CA GLY A 62 12.25 28.93 2.83
C GLY A 62 10.95 28.12 2.93
N ASP A 63 9.82 28.77 2.64
CA ASP A 63 8.47 28.19 2.62
C ASP A 63 8.27 27.09 1.56
N GLU A 64 8.95 27.20 0.42
CA GLU A 64 8.84 26.25 -0.70
C GLU A 64 10.22 25.81 -1.25
N ILE A 65 10.41 24.49 -1.34
CA ILE A 65 11.59 23.88 -1.97
C ILE A 65 11.36 23.77 -3.49
N THR A 66 12.29 24.31 -4.29
CA THR A 66 12.20 24.20 -5.76
C THR A 66 12.35 22.75 -6.25
N SER A 67 11.69 22.42 -7.36
CA SER A 67 11.76 21.09 -8.00
C SER A 67 13.18 20.66 -8.36
N THR A 68 14.07 21.61 -8.66
CA THR A 68 15.50 21.37 -8.91
C THR A 68 16.22 20.87 -7.66
N LEU A 69 15.99 21.51 -6.50
CA LEU A 69 16.57 21.11 -5.23
C LEU A 69 16.00 19.76 -4.77
N GLU A 70 14.71 19.51 -4.98
CA GLU A 70 14.11 18.20 -4.71
C GLU A 70 14.78 17.07 -5.48
N ARG A 71 15.13 17.30 -6.76
CA ARG A 71 15.77 16.30 -7.61
C ARG A 71 17.14 15.90 -7.06
N GLU A 72 17.95 16.86 -6.62
CA GLU A 72 19.26 16.56 -6.03
C GLU A 72 19.12 15.88 -4.66
N LEU A 73 18.17 16.30 -3.83
CA LEU A 73 17.92 15.66 -2.52
C LEU A 73 17.48 14.20 -2.64
N ARG A 74 16.85 13.78 -3.75
CA ARG A 74 16.51 12.36 -4.00
C ARG A 74 17.74 11.45 -4.10
N ARG A 75 18.91 12.00 -4.44
CA ARG A 75 20.17 11.24 -4.48
C ARG A 75 20.67 10.86 -3.08
N PHE A 76 20.15 11.53 -2.05
CA PHE A 76 20.55 11.36 -0.65
C PHE A 76 19.35 10.89 0.19
N PRO A 77 19.01 9.59 0.15
CA PRO A 77 17.85 9.07 0.87
C PRO A 77 17.97 9.20 2.41
N GLY A 78 19.18 9.37 2.93
CA GLY A 78 19.45 9.64 4.34
C GLY A 78 19.49 11.13 4.73
N ALA A 79 19.18 12.05 3.81
CA ALA A 79 19.13 13.48 4.10
C ALA A 79 17.87 13.83 4.88
N ILE A 80 18.05 14.51 6.01
CA ILE A 80 16.96 15.01 6.85
C ILE A 80 16.68 16.46 6.46
N ARG A 81 15.42 16.79 6.20
CA ARG A 81 15.00 18.17 5.86
C ARG A 81 14.34 18.82 7.05
N MET A 82 14.71 20.05 7.35
CA MET A 82 14.19 20.79 8.49
C MET A 82 13.92 22.23 8.09
N ALA A 83 12.63 22.57 8.02
CA ALA A 83 12.18 23.95 7.94
C ALA A 83 12.17 24.53 9.37
N ILE A 84 12.85 25.66 9.57
CA ILE A 84 12.85 26.39 10.85
C ILE A 84 12.45 27.82 10.58
N GLU A 85 11.39 28.26 11.25
CA GLU A 85 11.01 29.66 11.28
C GLU A 85 11.67 30.36 12.48
N PRO A 86 11.99 31.67 12.39
CA PRO A 86 12.43 32.46 13.54
C PRO A 86 11.31 32.56 14.59
N ALA A 87 11.31 31.66 15.57
CA ALA A 87 10.30 31.66 16.63
C ALA A 87 10.55 32.75 17.69
N ILE A 88 9.48 33.27 18.29
CA ILE A 88 9.53 34.20 19.43
C ILE A 88 9.74 33.37 20.71
N GLY A 89 11.00 33.21 21.15
CA GLY A 89 11.33 32.42 22.35
C GLY A 89 12.81 32.04 22.44
N ASP A 90 13.14 31.07 23.30
CA ASP A 90 14.49 30.50 23.37
C ASP A 90 14.73 29.56 22.16
N VAL A 91 15.13 30.18 21.05
CA VAL A 91 15.38 29.57 19.75
C VAL A 91 16.34 28.37 19.86
N ALA A 92 17.33 28.42 20.77
CA ALA A 92 18.30 27.35 20.92
C ALA A 92 17.67 26.04 21.41
N VAL A 93 16.77 26.11 22.39
CA VAL A 93 16.07 24.94 22.95
C VAL A 93 15.13 24.32 21.92
N GLU A 94 14.47 25.14 21.11
CA GLU A 94 13.56 24.66 20.07
C GLU A 94 14.30 23.97 18.91
N ILE A 95 15.43 24.55 18.48
CA ILE A 95 16.32 23.95 17.49
C ILE A 95 16.84 22.62 18.02
N GLU A 96 17.35 22.58 19.25
CA GLU A 96 17.89 21.36 19.85
C GLU A 96 16.82 20.26 19.95
N ARG A 97 15.60 20.61 20.39
CA ARG A 97 14.47 19.68 20.46
C ARG A 97 14.10 19.12 19.08
N THR A 98 14.06 19.99 18.07
CA THR A 98 13.68 19.63 16.70
C THR A 98 14.73 18.75 16.04
N VAL A 99 16.01 19.06 16.24
CA VAL A 99 17.14 18.26 15.73
C VAL A 99 17.21 16.93 16.46
N ASN A 100 17.10 16.91 17.78
CA ASN A 100 17.04 15.66 18.55
C ASN A 100 15.84 14.80 18.15
N ARG A 101 14.68 15.40 17.82
CA ARG A 101 13.53 14.67 17.25
C ARG A 101 13.87 14.06 15.90
N ALA A 102 14.46 14.83 14.98
CA ALA A 102 14.85 14.33 13.66
C ALA A 102 15.98 13.28 13.71
N LEU A 103 16.84 13.35 14.74
CA LEU A 103 17.83 12.32 15.02
C LEU A 103 17.19 11.03 15.58
N ARG A 104 16.11 11.16 16.36
CA ARG A 104 15.29 10.06 16.91
C ARG A 104 14.34 9.45 15.89
N GLU A 105 13.93 10.22 14.88
CA GLU A 105 13.14 9.70 13.77
C GLU A 105 13.95 8.66 12.98
N PHE A 106 13.29 7.53 12.81
CA PHE A 106 13.83 6.22 12.55
C PHE A 106 14.85 6.16 11.42
N GLU A 107 15.89 5.37 11.62
CA GLU A 107 16.76 4.81 10.58
C GLU A 107 15.92 4.13 9.48
N THR A 108 15.27 4.85 8.55
CA THR A 108 14.93 4.23 7.26
C THR A 108 16.23 4.17 6.50
N ILE A 109 17.12 3.28 6.93
CA ILE A 109 17.96 2.57 5.98
C ILE A 109 16.95 2.11 4.93
N PRO A 110 17.03 2.57 3.67
CA PRO A 110 16.40 1.83 2.60
C PRO A 110 17.18 0.52 2.63
N VAL A 111 16.69 -0.43 3.43
CA VAL A 111 17.10 -1.82 3.27
C VAL A 111 16.87 -2.02 1.77
N PRO A 112 17.90 -2.33 0.96
CA PRO A 112 17.66 -2.66 -0.43
C PRO A 112 16.59 -3.73 -0.35
N ARG A 113 15.35 -3.38 -0.74
CA ARG A 113 14.24 -4.32 -0.69
C ARG A 113 14.77 -5.44 -1.56
N LYS A 114 15.04 -6.62 -0.95
CA LYS A 114 15.27 -7.84 -1.72
C LYS A 114 14.20 -7.78 -2.79
N SER A 115 14.60 -7.72 -4.06
CA SER A 115 13.67 -7.56 -5.18
C SER A 115 12.53 -8.54 -4.92
N VAL A 116 11.38 -8.03 -4.52
CA VAL A 116 10.28 -8.88 -4.10
C VAL A 116 9.83 -9.53 -5.39
N GLN A 117 10.13 -10.82 -5.52
CA GLN A 117 9.90 -11.52 -6.77
C GLN A 117 8.39 -11.69 -6.93
N CYS A 118 7.87 -11.08 -7.99
CA CYS A 118 6.49 -11.29 -8.40
C CYS A 118 6.27 -12.79 -8.69
N LEU A 119 5.25 -13.37 -8.07
CA LEU A 119 4.87 -14.76 -8.22
C LEU A 119 3.81 -14.89 -9.33
N LYS A 120 4.17 -15.52 -10.45
CA LYS A 120 3.34 -15.69 -11.68
C LYS A 120 2.07 -16.55 -11.52
N ASN A 121 1.70 -16.87 -10.30
CA ASN A 121 0.51 -17.64 -9.98
C ASN A 121 -0.20 -17.06 -8.75
N LEU A 122 0.12 -15.83 -8.37
CA LEU A 122 -0.42 -15.18 -7.19
C LEU A 122 -1.43 -14.10 -7.58
N VAL A 123 -2.69 -14.35 -7.25
CA VAL A 123 -3.79 -13.41 -7.37
C VAL A 123 -4.21 -12.98 -5.97
N VAL A 124 -4.07 -11.68 -5.67
CA VAL A 124 -4.44 -11.12 -4.38
C VAL A 124 -5.78 -10.42 -4.48
N VAL A 125 -6.73 -10.82 -3.64
CA VAL A 125 -8.05 -10.20 -3.55
C VAL A 125 -8.11 -9.37 -2.27
N THR A 126 -8.27 -8.06 -2.43
CA THR A 126 -8.36 -7.07 -1.35
C THR A 126 -9.56 -6.18 -1.59
N GLY A 127 -10.00 -5.42 -0.59
CA GLY A 127 -11.01 -4.40 -0.84
C GLY A 127 -10.96 -3.20 0.07
N SER A 128 -11.87 -2.26 -0.17
CA SER A 128 -12.17 -1.15 0.72
C SER A 128 -12.53 -1.64 2.13
N THR A 129 -12.54 -0.73 3.10
CA THR A 129 -13.26 -0.96 4.34
C THR A 129 -14.78 -1.06 4.07
N GLY A 130 -15.59 -1.38 5.09
CA GLY A 130 -17.05 -1.42 4.94
C GLY A 130 -17.62 -2.70 4.28
N ALA A 131 -16.91 -3.82 4.39
CA ALA A 131 -17.36 -5.15 3.94
C ALA A 131 -17.74 -5.23 2.45
N PRO A 132 -16.80 -4.96 1.52
CA PRO A 132 -17.02 -5.09 0.09
C PRO A 132 -17.25 -6.54 -0.37
N GLY A 133 -17.08 -7.52 0.52
CA GLY A 133 -17.32 -8.93 0.22
C GLY A 133 -16.11 -9.65 -0.34
N THR A 134 -14.89 -9.22 0.02
CA THR A 134 -13.60 -9.83 -0.39
C THR A 134 -13.62 -11.35 -0.23
N THR A 135 -13.93 -11.88 0.96
CA THR A 135 -14.04 -13.32 1.22
C THR A 135 -15.06 -14.02 0.33
N THR A 136 -16.27 -13.45 0.21
CA THR A 136 -17.34 -14.01 -0.63
C THR A 136 -16.93 -14.09 -2.09
N ILE A 137 -16.32 -13.03 -2.62
CA ILE A 137 -15.88 -13.00 -4.02
C ILE A 137 -14.69 -13.94 -4.22
N THR A 138 -13.71 -13.94 -3.33
CA THR A 138 -12.54 -14.84 -3.37
C THR A 138 -12.97 -16.30 -3.44
N LEU A 139 -13.86 -16.72 -2.53
CA LEU A 139 -14.40 -18.07 -2.48
C LEU A 139 -15.09 -18.47 -3.78
N ASN A 140 -15.97 -17.62 -4.31
CA ASN A 140 -16.74 -17.94 -5.51
C ASN A 140 -15.88 -17.86 -6.79
N LEU A 141 -14.94 -16.92 -6.83
CA LEU A 141 -13.98 -16.78 -7.91
C LEU A 141 -13.06 -18.01 -7.99
N GLY A 142 -12.55 -18.48 -6.85
CA GLY A 142 -11.74 -19.71 -6.80
C GLY A 142 -12.52 -20.94 -7.27
N ASN A 143 -13.81 -21.04 -6.93
CA ASN A 143 -14.68 -22.10 -7.46
C ASN A 143 -14.81 -22.03 -8.99
N GLU A 144 -15.05 -20.85 -9.57
CA GLU A 144 -15.11 -20.72 -11.04
C GLU A 144 -13.76 -21.02 -11.71
N LEU A 145 -12.64 -20.53 -11.14
CA LEU A 145 -11.29 -20.76 -11.65
C LEU A 145 -10.88 -22.24 -11.56
N SER A 146 -11.31 -22.96 -10.52
CA SER A 146 -10.99 -24.40 -10.32
C SER A 146 -11.53 -25.32 -11.42
N ARG A 147 -12.50 -24.84 -12.20
CA ARG A 147 -13.03 -25.55 -13.37
C ARG A 147 -12.06 -25.52 -14.55
N LEU A 148 -11.10 -24.60 -14.54
CA LEU A 148 -10.15 -24.36 -15.63
C LEU A 148 -8.74 -24.81 -15.26
N LYS A 149 -8.27 -24.54 -14.04
CA LYS A 149 -6.93 -24.93 -13.55
C LYS A 149 -6.97 -25.28 -12.06
N PRO A 150 -5.95 -25.98 -11.53
CA PRO A 150 -5.80 -26.16 -10.09
C PRO A 150 -5.68 -24.81 -9.36
N VAL A 151 -6.46 -24.62 -8.31
CA VAL A 151 -6.53 -23.40 -7.48
C VAL A 151 -6.34 -23.73 -6.01
N ALA A 152 -5.49 -22.96 -5.35
CA ALA A 152 -5.36 -22.92 -3.90
C ALA A 152 -5.93 -21.58 -3.39
N LEU A 153 -7.03 -21.64 -2.65
CA LEU A 153 -7.54 -20.52 -1.87
C LEU A 153 -6.67 -20.32 -0.63
N ILE A 154 -6.13 -19.13 -0.45
CA ILE A 154 -5.27 -18.82 0.70
C ILE A 154 -5.99 -17.83 1.61
N ASP A 155 -6.27 -18.24 2.85
CA ASP A 155 -6.98 -17.43 3.83
C ASP A 155 -6.01 -16.59 4.67
N LEU A 156 -5.66 -15.41 4.15
CA LEU A 156 -4.79 -14.44 4.83
C LEU A 156 -5.56 -13.27 5.42
N HIS A 157 -6.87 -13.36 5.54
CA HIS A 157 -7.68 -12.25 6.02
C HIS A 157 -7.29 -11.91 7.48
N PRO A 158 -6.93 -10.65 7.78
CA PRO A 158 -6.31 -10.28 9.06
C PRO A 158 -7.23 -10.43 10.28
N HIS A 159 -8.53 -10.25 10.09
CA HIS A 159 -9.51 -10.30 11.17
C HIS A 159 -10.39 -11.56 11.21
N ARG A 160 -10.54 -12.28 10.10
CA ARG A 160 -11.53 -13.35 9.94
C ARG A 160 -11.06 -14.40 8.94
N ARG A 161 -10.57 -15.53 9.43
CA ARG A 161 -10.13 -16.65 8.59
C ARG A 161 -11.23 -17.70 8.47
N ASP A 162 -12.24 -17.37 7.68
CA ASP A 162 -13.50 -18.11 7.61
C ASP A 162 -13.72 -18.87 6.28
N LEU A 163 -12.78 -18.85 5.32
CA LEU A 163 -13.00 -19.48 3.99
C LEU A 163 -13.38 -20.96 4.09
N ALA A 164 -12.63 -21.73 4.88
CA ALA A 164 -12.90 -23.16 5.09
C ALA A 164 -14.24 -23.39 5.77
N PHE A 165 -14.55 -22.59 6.78
CA PHE A 165 -15.81 -22.68 7.51
C PHE A 165 -17.02 -22.37 6.61
N LEU A 166 -16.91 -21.36 5.74
CA LEU A 166 -17.97 -20.98 4.81
C LEU A 166 -18.25 -22.04 3.73
N LEU A 167 -17.34 -23.00 3.55
CA LEU A 167 -17.47 -24.14 2.64
C LEU A 167 -17.73 -25.46 3.38
N GLY A 168 -18.16 -25.38 4.64
CA GLY A 168 -18.62 -26.54 5.42
C GLY A 168 -17.50 -27.33 6.09
N ALA A 169 -16.24 -26.87 6.01
CA ALA A 169 -15.13 -27.50 6.70
C ALA A 169 -15.01 -27.03 8.16
N LYS A 170 -14.26 -27.80 8.96
CA LYS A 170 -14.00 -27.46 10.36
C LYS A 170 -13.03 -26.29 10.44
N ARG A 171 -13.25 -25.38 11.40
CA ARG A 171 -12.39 -24.21 11.65
C ARG A 171 -10.95 -24.57 12.07
N SER A 172 -10.73 -25.78 12.58
CA SER A 172 -9.42 -26.26 13.03
C SER A 172 -8.57 -26.86 11.92
N SER A 173 -9.09 -26.95 10.68
CA SER A 173 -8.35 -27.54 9.58
C SER A 173 -7.34 -26.53 9.02
N GLU A 174 -6.05 -26.85 9.11
CA GLU A 174 -4.96 -26.02 8.57
C GLU A 174 -4.96 -25.99 7.03
N SER A 175 -5.37 -27.10 6.42
CA SER A 175 -5.62 -27.20 4.98
C SER A 175 -6.84 -28.08 4.71
N VAL A 176 -7.58 -27.76 3.66
CA VAL A 176 -8.80 -28.47 3.27
C VAL A 176 -8.80 -28.67 1.77
N ARG A 177 -8.87 -29.91 1.31
CA ARG A 177 -9.14 -30.21 -0.10
C ARG A 177 -10.66 -30.26 -0.31
N LEU A 178 -11.17 -29.42 -1.19
CA LEU A 178 -12.60 -29.34 -1.52
C LEU A 178 -12.93 -30.19 -2.75
N SER A 179 -12.04 -30.19 -3.74
CA SER A 179 -12.15 -31.00 -4.96
C SER A 179 -10.75 -31.35 -5.49
N ASP A 180 -10.67 -31.97 -6.67
CA ASP A 180 -9.39 -32.29 -7.30
C ASP A 180 -8.59 -31.05 -7.70
N ASN A 181 -9.29 -29.96 -8.04
CA ASN A 181 -8.67 -28.72 -8.50
C ASN A 181 -8.86 -27.55 -7.53
N LEU A 182 -9.37 -27.79 -6.32
CA LEU A 182 -9.63 -26.73 -5.34
C LEU A 182 -9.24 -27.16 -3.94
N SER A 183 -8.33 -26.39 -3.33
CA SER A 183 -7.94 -26.53 -1.93
C SER A 183 -7.95 -25.19 -1.22
N ILE A 184 -7.97 -25.23 0.12
CA ILE A 184 -7.82 -24.07 1.00
C ILE A 184 -6.59 -24.29 1.88
N SER A 185 -5.81 -23.24 2.08
CA SER A 185 -4.64 -23.18 2.97
C SER A 185 -4.64 -21.89 3.77
N GLY A 186 -4.04 -21.88 4.96
CA GLY A 186 -3.75 -20.66 5.72
C GLY A 186 -2.43 -19.97 5.33
N GLU A 187 -1.66 -20.57 4.43
CA GLU A 187 -0.30 -20.14 4.09
C GLU A 187 -0.03 -20.18 2.58
N LEU A 188 0.79 -19.24 2.12
CA LEU A 188 1.30 -19.17 0.75
C LEU A 188 2.43 -20.19 0.54
N SER A 189 2.48 -20.76 -0.65
CA SER A 189 3.55 -21.66 -1.09
C SER A 189 4.23 -21.11 -2.33
N GLU A 190 5.51 -20.74 -2.22
CA GLU A 190 6.28 -20.19 -3.35
C GLU A 190 6.54 -21.24 -4.45
N GLU A 191 6.49 -22.53 -4.09
CA GLU A 191 6.75 -23.66 -5.01
C GLU A 191 5.46 -24.24 -5.62
N SER A 192 4.29 -23.70 -5.26
CA SER A 192 3.02 -24.22 -5.76
C SER A 192 2.88 -24.00 -7.26
N SER A 193 2.53 -25.05 -8.01
CA SER A 193 2.14 -24.95 -9.42
C SER A 193 0.68 -24.54 -9.63
N ALA A 194 -0.14 -24.57 -8.56
CA ALA A 194 -1.53 -24.15 -8.61
C ALA A 194 -1.64 -22.62 -8.57
N LEU A 195 -2.74 -22.07 -9.10
CA LEU A 195 -3.06 -20.66 -8.95
C LEU A 195 -3.42 -20.37 -7.48
N GLN A 196 -2.66 -19.50 -6.83
CA GLN A 196 -2.87 -19.08 -5.45
C GLN A 196 -3.76 -17.84 -5.44
N LEU A 197 -4.99 -18.00 -4.97
CA LEU A 197 -5.97 -16.93 -4.86
C LEU A 197 -6.15 -16.56 -3.39
N VAL A 198 -5.68 -15.37 -3.02
CA VAL A 198 -5.58 -14.93 -1.63
C VAL A 198 -6.76 -14.05 -1.24
N ASP A 199 -7.42 -14.38 -0.12
CA ASP A 199 -8.26 -13.41 0.60
C ASP A 199 -7.37 -12.59 1.53
N ALA A 200 -7.05 -11.36 1.15
CA ALA A 200 -6.27 -10.43 1.97
C ALA A 200 -7.16 -9.59 2.91
N GLY A 201 -8.49 -9.65 2.74
CA GLY A 201 -9.42 -8.81 3.50
C GLY A 201 -9.38 -7.33 3.08
N PRO A 202 -9.67 -6.40 4.02
CA PRO A 202 -9.67 -4.97 3.73
C PRO A 202 -8.24 -4.42 3.63
N ILE A 203 -8.06 -3.45 2.73
CA ILE A 203 -6.80 -2.76 2.54
C ILE A 203 -6.48 -1.92 3.79
N PRO A 204 -5.25 -2.01 4.33
CA PRO A 204 -4.81 -1.06 5.34
C PRO A 204 -4.56 0.31 4.71
N ASN A 205 -4.36 1.33 5.54
CA ASN A 205 -3.83 2.59 5.04
C ASN A 205 -2.44 2.33 4.42
N LEU A 206 -2.34 2.44 3.09
CA LEU A 206 -1.12 2.09 2.37
C LEU A 206 0.04 3.05 2.68
N GLU A 207 -0.23 4.35 2.86
CA GLU A 207 0.82 5.34 3.14
C GLU A 207 1.54 5.03 4.45
N SER A 208 0.77 4.69 5.49
CA SER A 208 1.36 4.21 6.74
C SER A 208 1.94 2.81 6.60
N ALA A 209 1.29 1.90 5.85
CA ALA A 209 1.77 0.52 5.71
C ALA A 209 3.13 0.41 5.00
N PHE A 210 3.41 1.25 4.01
CA PHE A 210 4.71 1.28 3.31
C PHE A 210 5.86 1.79 4.20
N SER A 211 5.56 2.59 5.21
CA SER A 211 6.54 3.14 6.17
C SER A 211 6.62 2.34 7.47
N ASP A 212 5.58 1.56 7.80
CA ASP A 212 5.49 0.76 9.00
C ASP A 212 6.33 -0.53 8.91
N ARG A 213 7.20 -0.72 9.90
CA ARG A 213 8.09 -1.89 9.99
C ARG A 213 7.45 -3.07 10.71
N ARG A 214 6.27 -2.89 11.31
CA ARG A 214 5.59 -3.93 12.06
C ARG A 214 5.14 -5.04 11.11
N ALA A 215 5.29 -6.28 11.57
CA ALA A 215 5.04 -7.48 10.78
C ALA A 215 3.67 -7.48 10.04
N PRO A 216 2.53 -7.05 10.63
CA PRO A 216 1.24 -7.11 9.94
C PRO A 216 1.17 -6.21 8.70
N ALA A 217 1.61 -4.94 8.82
CA ALA A 217 1.58 -3.98 7.72
C ALA A 217 2.59 -4.37 6.63
N ARG A 218 3.79 -4.80 7.06
CA ARG A 218 4.82 -5.29 6.16
C ARG A 218 4.39 -6.52 5.38
N ASN A 219 3.81 -7.52 6.04
CA ASN A 219 3.35 -8.75 5.38
C ASN A 219 2.28 -8.45 4.32
N TYR A 220 1.42 -7.46 4.56
CA TYR A 220 0.42 -7.02 3.59
C TYR A 220 1.06 -6.36 2.36
N VAL A 221 2.00 -5.44 2.59
CA VAL A 221 2.73 -4.78 1.51
C VAL A 221 3.55 -5.80 0.70
N ASP A 222 4.26 -6.69 1.38
CA ASP A 222 5.03 -7.76 0.74
C ASP A 222 4.11 -8.66 -0.11
N LEU A 223 2.88 -8.94 0.37
CA LEU A 223 1.87 -9.69 -0.38
C LEU A 223 1.45 -8.95 -1.67
N LEU A 224 1.18 -7.65 -1.59
CA LEU A 224 0.82 -6.83 -2.75
C LEU A 224 1.98 -6.72 -3.76
N GLU A 225 3.22 -6.59 -3.28
CA GLU A 225 4.42 -6.50 -4.12
C GLU A 225 4.74 -7.84 -4.82
N ARG A 226 4.39 -8.97 -4.22
CA ARG A 226 4.54 -10.31 -4.82
C ARG A 226 3.44 -10.66 -5.82
N ALA A 227 2.31 -9.96 -5.79
CA ALA A 227 1.15 -10.32 -6.60
C ALA A 227 1.45 -10.17 -8.10
N GLU A 228 1.07 -11.16 -8.90
CA GLU A 228 0.99 -10.99 -10.35
C GLU A 228 -0.26 -10.21 -10.71
N THR A 229 -1.38 -10.56 -10.08
CA THR A 229 -2.66 -9.86 -10.27
C THR A 229 -3.24 -9.41 -8.95
N LEU A 230 -3.73 -8.17 -8.92
CA LEU A 230 -4.39 -7.55 -7.78
C LEU A 230 -5.85 -7.27 -8.14
N ILE A 231 -6.77 -7.86 -7.39
CA ILE A 231 -8.21 -7.58 -7.48
C ILE A 231 -8.59 -6.69 -6.31
N PHE A 232 -9.00 -5.45 -6.60
CA PHE A 232 -9.48 -4.51 -5.58
C PHE A 232 -11.00 -4.38 -5.63
N LEU A 233 -11.67 -4.70 -4.54
CA LEU A 233 -13.13 -4.56 -4.40
C LEU A 233 -13.51 -3.29 -3.64
N MET A 234 -14.59 -2.64 -4.06
CA MET A 234 -15.29 -1.65 -3.23
C MET A 234 -16.79 -1.74 -3.41
N THR A 235 -17.57 -1.32 -2.40
CA THR A 235 -19.00 -1.10 -2.57
C THR A 235 -19.27 0.29 -3.16
N PRO A 236 -20.47 0.56 -3.74
CA PRO A 236 -20.86 1.88 -4.20
C PRO A 236 -21.14 2.83 -3.03
N ASP A 237 -20.09 3.17 -2.28
CA ASP A 237 -20.09 4.18 -1.23
C ASP A 237 -19.00 5.23 -1.50
N ASN A 238 -19.28 6.48 -1.14
CA ASN A 238 -18.34 7.58 -1.36
C ASN A 238 -17.13 7.50 -0.42
N ASN A 239 -17.30 6.93 0.77
CA ASN A 239 -16.24 6.86 1.77
C ASN A 239 -15.09 5.96 1.30
N HIS A 240 -15.39 4.97 0.46
CA HIS A 240 -14.40 4.03 -0.10
C HIS A 240 -13.62 4.60 -1.29
N MET A 241 -13.99 5.79 -1.79
CA MET A 241 -13.26 6.43 -2.88
C MET A 241 -11.83 6.79 -2.46
N PHE A 242 -11.59 7.22 -1.22
CA PHE A 242 -10.24 7.55 -0.75
C PHE A 242 -9.30 6.34 -0.78
N GLU A 243 -9.80 5.15 -0.45
CA GLU A 243 -9.03 3.90 -0.52
C GLU A 243 -8.74 3.50 -1.96
N LEU A 244 -9.70 3.72 -2.87
CA LEU A 244 -9.47 3.59 -4.32
C LEU A 244 -8.37 4.56 -4.78
N GLU A 245 -8.37 5.81 -4.33
CA GLU A 245 -7.35 6.78 -4.70
C GLU A 245 -5.96 6.39 -4.17
N SER A 246 -5.89 5.88 -2.94
CA SER A 246 -4.65 5.43 -2.32
C SER A 246 -4.00 4.26 -3.08
N ILE A 247 -4.81 3.28 -3.50
CA ILE A 247 -4.29 2.14 -4.27
C ILE A 247 -3.89 2.55 -5.69
N LEU A 248 -4.67 3.42 -6.35
CA LEU A 248 -4.33 3.98 -7.67
C LEU A 248 -3.01 4.76 -7.61
N ALA A 249 -2.83 5.60 -6.60
CA ALA A 249 -1.58 6.34 -6.40
C ALA A 249 -0.39 5.39 -6.19
N SER A 250 -0.59 4.26 -5.52
CA SER A 250 0.46 3.26 -5.30
C SER A 250 0.84 2.51 -6.59
N LEU A 251 -0.14 2.20 -7.45
CA LEU A 251 0.08 1.62 -8.78
C LEU A 251 0.78 2.62 -9.73
N ASP A 252 0.30 3.87 -9.78
CA ASP A 252 0.85 4.91 -10.65
C ASP A 252 2.27 5.31 -10.25
N ALA A 253 2.59 5.27 -8.95
CA ALA A 253 3.94 5.47 -8.43
C ALA A 253 4.87 4.26 -8.65
N GLY A 254 4.37 3.14 -9.19
CA GLY A 254 5.14 1.91 -9.41
C GLY A 254 5.52 1.18 -8.13
N ARG A 255 4.86 1.46 -7.00
CA ARG A 255 5.08 0.73 -5.74
C ARG A 255 4.48 -0.67 -5.78
N ILE A 256 3.40 -0.84 -6.54
CA ILE A 256 2.76 -2.11 -6.84
C ILE A 256 2.86 -2.31 -8.35
N THR A 257 3.40 -3.46 -8.77
CA THR A 257 3.61 -3.78 -10.20
C THR A 257 2.61 -4.78 -10.75
N ALA A 258 1.72 -5.31 -9.90
CA ALA A 258 0.69 -6.26 -10.28
C ALA A 258 -0.27 -5.69 -11.34
N ARG A 259 -0.77 -6.56 -12.23
CA ARG A 259 -1.93 -6.26 -13.08
C ARG A 259 -3.13 -6.00 -12.17
N ALA A 260 -3.73 -4.82 -12.25
CA ALA A 260 -4.82 -4.43 -11.35
C ALA A 260 -6.20 -4.52 -12.02
N ILE A 261 -7.14 -5.21 -11.36
CA ILE A 261 -8.55 -5.32 -11.75
C ILE A 261 -9.42 -4.73 -10.65
N PHE A 262 -10.21 -3.72 -10.97
CA PHE A 262 -11.05 -3.01 -10.02
C PHE A 262 -12.51 -3.48 -10.10
N ILE A 263 -13.10 -3.83 -8.96
CA ILE A 263 -14.46 -4.36 -8.89
C ILE A 263 -15.32 -3.47 -8.02
N LEU A 264 -16.37 -2.89 -8.62
CA LEU A 264 -17.45 -2.25 -7.88
C LEU A 264 -18.50 -3.33 -7.53
N ASN A 265 -18.44 -3.86 -6.31
CA ASN A 265 -19.30 -4.94 -5.86
C ASN A 265 -20.60 -4.44 -5.23
N GLN A 266 -21.59 -5.33 -5.13
CA GLN A 266 -22.89 -5.08 -4.50
C GLN A 266 -23.66 -3.93 -5.15
N THR A 267 -23.55 -3.77 -6.48
CA THR A 267 -24.25 -2.70 -7.17
C THR A 267 -25.73 -3.00 -7.32
N GLY A 268 -26.57 -2.06 -6.90
CA GLY A 268 -27.97 -1.95 -7.31
C GLY A 268 -28.15 -1.04 -8.52
N ASN A 269 -29.38 -0.52 -8.68
CA ASN A 269 -29.79 0.33 -9.81
C ASN A 269 -30.23 1.75 -9.39
N THR A 270 -29.97 2.15 -8.15
CA THR A 270 -30.41 3.45 -7.65
C THR A 270 -29.70 4.60 -8.37
N ARG A 271 -30.29 5.80 -8.33
CA ARG A 271 -29.65 7.01 -8.90
C ARG A 271 -28.31 7.31 -8.21
N ARG A 272 -28.23 7.09 -6.90
CA ARG A 272 -27.00 7.26 -6.11
C ARG A 272 -25.90 6.31 -6.59
N GLU A 273 -26.20 5.02 -6.68
CA GLU A 273 -25.22 4.01 -7.12
C GLU A 273 -24.75 4.25 -8.55
N ARG A 274 -25.65 4.61 -9.47
CA ARG A 274 -25.28 4.98 -10.85
C ARG A 274 -24.34 6.20 -10.89
N SER A 275 -24.54 7.17 -10.00
CA SER A 275 -23.64 8.32 -9.87
C SER A 275 -22.26 7.91 -9.33
N ILE A 276 -22.22 7.01 -8.34
CA ILE A 276 -20.97 6.48 -7.78
C ILE A 276 -20.23 5.64 -8.81
N GLN A 277 -20.92 4.77 -9.54
CA GLN A 277 -20.36 3.97 -10.62
C GLN A 277 -19.70 4.83 -11.70
N LYS A 278 -20.34 5.94 -12.09
CA LYS A 278 -19.73 6.90 -13.02
C LYS A 278 -18.42 7.47 -12.47
N ARG A 279 -18.40 7.94 -11.22
CA ARG A 279 -17.19 8.46 -10.57
C ARG A 279 -16.10 7.39 -10.44
N PHE A 280 -16.46 6.19 -10.03
CA PHE A 280 -15.58 5.03 -9.95
C PHE A 280 -14.91 4.77 -11.30
N SER A 281 -15.70 4.61 -12.37
CA SER A 281 -15.17 4.34 -13.71
C SER A 281 -14.26 5.46 -14.21
N ALA A 282 -14.60 6.72 -13.93
CA ALA A 282 -13.78 7.88 -14.29
C ALA A 282 -12.45 7.90 -13.52
N ARG A 283 -12.45 7.50 -12.24
CA ARG A 283 -11.26 7.52 -11.39
C ARG A 283 -10.31 6.35 -11.67
N VAL A 284 -10.86 5.17 -11.94
CA VAL A 284 -10.09 3.98 -12.35
C VAL A 284 -9.38 4.24 -13.69
N GLY A 285 -10.01 4.97 -14.61
CA GLY A 285 -9.36 5.45 -15.82
C GLY A 285 -8.85 4.31 -16.71
N ARG A 286 -7.52 4.15 -16.79
CA ARG A 286 -6.84 3.18 -17.68
C ARG A 286 -6.87 1.73 -17.19
N TYR A 287 -7.17 1.50 -15.92
CA TYR A 287 -7.14 0.15 -15.35
C TYR A 287 -8.41 -0.63 -15.69
N GLU A 288 -8.30 -1.95 -15.69
CA GLU A 288 -9.44 -2.84 -15.94
C GLU A 288 -10.45 -2.73 -14.81
N TRP A 289 -11.75 -2.71 -15.14
CA TRP A 289 -12.78 -2.74 -14.12
C TRP A 289 -14.07 -3.45 -14.54
N GLN A 290 -14.86 -3.82 -13.53
CA GLN A 290 -16.19 -4.41 -13.67
C GLN A 290 -17.07 -4.04 -12.48
N HIS A 291 -18.39 -4.18 -12.63
CA HIS A 291 -19.33 -4.13 -11.53
C HIS A 291 -19.99 -5.49 -11.32
N LEU A 292 -20.25 -5.84 -10.07
CA LEU A 292 -20.93 -7.09 -9.69
C LEU A 292 -22.28 -6.75 -9.02
N PRO A 293 -23.38 -7.34 -9.51
CA PRO A 293 -24.71 -7.05 -8.98
C PRO A 293 -24.87 -7.62 -7.57
N PHE A 294 -25.67 -6.94 -6.73
CA PHE A 294 -26.05 -7.51 -5.45
C PHE A 294 -27.16 -8.57 -5.63
N ASP A 295 -26.85 -9.83 -5.34
CA ASP A 295 -27.77 -10.97 -5.45
C ASP A 295 -27.96 -11.62 -4.08
N ARG A 296 -28.73 -10.94 -3.22
CA ARG A 296 -28.91 -11.32 -1.81
C ARG A 296 -29.48 -12.72 -1.65
N ASP A 297 -30.53 -13.05 -2.39
CA ASP A 297 -31.22 -14.34 -2.24
C ASP A 297 -30.33 -15.52 -2.60
N SER A 298 -29.50 -15.38 -3.64
CA SER A 298 -28.55 -16.42 -4.01
C SER A 298 -27.42 -16.55 -2.99
N LEU A 299 -26.94 -15.43 -2.44
CA LEU A 299 -25.94 -15.41 -1.38
C LEU A 299 -26.44 -16.03 -0.08
N ASP A 300 -27.68 -15.72 0.33
CA ASP A 300 -28.28 -16.25 1.55
C ASP A 300 -28.50 -17.77 1.44
N ARG A 301 -28.93 -18.26 0.27
CA ARG A 301 -29.00 -19.70 -0.01
C ARG A 301 -27.63 -20.38 0.04
N ALA A 302 -26.61 -19.79 -0.59
CA ALA A 302 -25.25 -20.33 -0.59
C ALA A 302 -24.65 -20.40 0.82
N LYS A 303 -24.80 -19.33 1.62
CA LYS A 303 -24.35 -19.29 3.02
C LYS A 303 -25.07 -20.31 3.89
N SER A 304 -26.38 -20.46 3.73
CA SER A 304 -27.17 -21.43 4.50
C SER A 304 -26.79 -22.88 4.20
N ALA A 305 -26.31 -23.13 2.98
CA ALA A 305 -25.85 -24.44 2.53
C ALA A 305 -24.33 -24.65 2.71
N TYR A 306 -23.59 -23.68 3.26
CA TYR A 306 -22.12 -23.71 3.35
C TYR A 306 -21.45 -24.10 2.02
N SER A 307 -21.92 -23.51 0.92
CA SER A 307 -21.55 -23.90 -0.45
C SER A 307 -21.31 -22.68 -1.33
N ALA A 308 -20.64 -22.87 -2.47
CA ALA A 308 -20.45 -21.81 -3.44
C ALA A 308 -21.74 -21.50 -4.22
N LEU A 309 -21.80 -20.31 -4.82
CA LEU A 309 -22.91 -19.91 -5.71
C LEU A 309 -23.03 -20.82 -6.92
N LEU A 310 -21.91 -21.38 -7.38
CA LEU A 310 -21.87 -22.32 -8.50
C LEU A 310 -22.77 -23.53 -8.23
N ASP A 311 -22.77 -24.04 -7.00
CA ASP A 311 -23.49 -25.26 -6.61
C ASP A 311 -24.97 -24.99 -6.34
N VAL A 312 -25.27 -23.89 -5.64
CA VAL A 312 -26.62 -23.61 -5.12
C VAL A 312 -27.44 -22.70 -6.04
N ALA A 313 -26.77 -21.83 -6.79
CA ALA A 313 -27.40 -20.83 -7.63
C ALA A 313 -26.67 -20.66 -8.98
N PRO A 314 -26.53 -21.73 -9.79
CA PRO A 314 -25.74 -21.72 -11.03
C PRO A 314 -26.27 -20.76 -12.08
N ARG A 315 -27.49 -20.23 -11.96
CA ARG A 315 -28.05 -19.26 -12.91
C ARG A 315 -28.09 -17.82 -12.37
N SER A 316 -27.61 -17.60 -11.14
CA SER A 316 -27.61 -16.27 -10.50
C SER A 316 -26.81 -15.26 -11.31
N LYS A 317 -27.23 -13.99 -11.24
CA LYS A 317 -26.56 -12.92 -12.00
C LYS A 317 -25.16 -12.68 -11.45
N LEU A 318 -25.03 -12.68 -10.12
CA LEU A 318 -23.75 -12.53 -9.45
C LEU A 318 -22.75 -13.62 -9.85
N ARG A 319 -23.14 -14.90 -9.83
CA ARG A 319 -22.26 -15.98 -10.27
C ARG A 319 -21.78 -15.78 -11.70
N LYS A 320 -22.68 -15.39 -12.62
CA LYS A 320 -22.31 -15.19 -14.03
C LYS A 320 -21.27 -14.07 -14.17
N SER A 321 -21.48 -12.95 -13.48
CA SER A 321 -20.51 -11.85 -13.47
C SER A 321 -19.18 -12.23 -12.82
N ILE A 322 -19.17 -13.09 -11.78
CA ILE A 322 -17.92 -13.65 -11.22
C ILE A 322 -17.22 -14.54 -12.25
N GLY A 323 -17.97 -15.36 -13.01
CA GLY A 323 -17.42 -16.16 -14.10
C GLY A 323 -16.79 -15.32 -15.22
N GLU A 324 -17.35 -14.14 -15.52
CA GLU A 324 -16.75 -13.18 -16.46
C GLU A 324 -15.40 -12.65 -15.94
N VAL A 325 -15.32 -12.33 -14.64
CA VAL A 325 -14.04 -11.94 -14.00
C VAL A 325 -13.04 -13.09 -14.07
N ALA A 326 -13.47 -14.32 -13.81
CA ALA A 326 -12.61 -15.52 -13.87
C ALA A 326 -12.01 -15.73 -15.27
N ASN A 327 -12.78 -15.51 -16.32
CA ASN A 327 -12.29 -15.65 -17.70
C ASN A 327 -11.21 -14.62 -18.04
N ARG A 328 -11.36 -13.36 -17.58
CA ARG A 328 -10.38 -12.29 -17.83
C ARG A 328 -9.02 -12.53 -17.17
N LEU A 329 -8.98 -13.32 -16.09
CA LEU A 329 -7.71 -13.72 -15.45
C LEU A 329 -6.88 -14.68 -16.31
N PHE A 330 -7.48 -15.27 -17.35
CA PHE A 330 -6.81 -16.17 -18.28
C PHE A 330 -6.57 -15.57 -19.67
N GLU A 331 -7.07 -14.36 -19.91
CA GLU A 331 -6.76 -13.54 -21.10
C GLU A 331 -5.45 -12.77 -20.89
#